data_AF-A0A3D4NJA5-F1
#
_entry.id   AF-A0A3D4NJA5-F1
#
_cell.length_a   1.000
_cell.length_b   1.000
_cell.length_c   1.000
_cell.angle_alpha   90.00
_cell.angle_beta   90.00
_cell.angle_gamma   90.00
#
_symmetry.space_group_name_H-M   'P 1'
#
loop_
_entity.id
_entity.type
_entity.pdbx_description
1 polymer ?
#
loop_
_entity_poly.entity_id
_entity_poly.type
_entity_poly.pdbx_seq_one_letter_code
_entity_poly.pdbx_strand_id
1 'polypeptide(L)'
;CATPGGSGGPLTIMALLARNGVRPARGSAVFAMDQLSDLLFFLCALSGILIYALFQHLSERMEWLLTISAVSMFGGLFTCVVVARYHRLLIRLSGRLLVRLNVKGATRLRWARKLLHFLAAFTDTLKLPFQTLITVFVLTCLHWVLRYSVLYLALRGLGADLQWAWSFLIQMLSLSAGQFSLLPGGAGAAELTSAALLAPMVGKSTAAAAILIWRAVTYYFYLLVGGPVFLLMLGRPLLKKLMKFKQA
;
A
#
# COMPACT_ATOMS: atom_id res chain seq x y z
N CYS A 1 4.93 -2.50 -5.00
CA CYS A 1 4.59 -1.96 -6.33
C CYS A 1 5.82 -1.33 -6.96
N ALA A 2 6.09 -1.57 -8.25
CA ALA A 2 7.26 -1.03 -8.95
C ALA A 2 7.04 0.35 -9.60
N THR A 3 5.78 0.78 -9.72
CA THR A 3 5.42 2.06 -10.35
C THR A 3 5.49 3.24 -9.36
N PRO A 4 5.78 4.46 -9.84
CA PRO A 4 5.70 5.71 -9.06
C PRO A 4 4.46 5.80 -8.16
N GLY A 5 4.69 6.05 -6.87
CA GLY A 5 3.63 6.22 -5.87
C GLY A 5 2.68 5.03 -5.71
N GLY A 6 3.06 3.82 -6.18
CA GLY A 6 2.21 2.64 -6.12
C GLY A 6 1.00 2.65 -7.07
N SER A 7 0.87 3.66 -7.93
CA SER A 7 -0.30 3.89 -8.80
C SER A 7 -0.64 2.75 -9.77
N GLY A 8 0.36 1.98 -10.21
CA GLY A 8 0.19 0.87 -11.16
C GLY A 8 -0.60 -0.31 -10.61
N GLY A 9 -0.61 -0.54 -9.30
CA GLY A 9 -1.37 -1.62 -8.67
C GLY A 9 -2.89 -1.50 -8.92
N PRO A 10 -3.53 -0.43 -8.42
CA PRO A 10 -4.96 -0.21 -8.65
C PRO A 10 -5.33 -0.16 -10.13
N LEU A 11 -4.50 0.46 -10.98
CA LEU A 11 -4.75 0.52 -12.43
C LEU A 11 -4.74 -0.86 -13.09
N THR A 12 -3.79 -1.71 -12.71
CA THR A 12 -3.66 -3.08 -13.24
C THR A 12 -4.84 -3.95 -12.82
N ILE A 13 -5.21 -3.93 -11.55
CA ILE A 13 -6.36 -4.67 -11.02
C ILE A 13 -7.64 -4.23 -11.72
N MET A 14 -7.87 -2.92 -11.83
CA MET A 14 -9.04 -2.38 -12.52
C MET A 14 -9.07 -2.79 -14.00
N ALA A 15 -7.94 -2.79 -14.70
CA ALA A 15 -7.86 -3.19 -16.10
C ALA A 15 -8.14 -4.69 -16.30
N LEU A 16 -7.61 -5.55 -15.44
CA LEU A 16 -7.85 -7.00 -15.49
C LEU A 16 -9.30 -7.34 -15.16
N LEU A 17 -9.85 -6.76 -14.10
CA LEU A 17 -11.23 -6.97 -13.71
C LEU A 17 -12.21 -6.48 -14.78
N ALA A 18 -11.93 -5.31 -15.40
CA ALA A 18 -12.74 -4.82 -16.51
C ALA A 18 -12.75 -5.77 -17.72
N ARG A 19 -11.63 -6.45 -18.00
CA ARG A 19 -11.57 -7.46 -19.07
C ARG A 19 -12.38 -8.71 -18.75
N ASN A 20 -12.53 -9.05 -17.48
CA ASN A 20 -13.36 -10.16 -17.02
C ASN A 20 -14.83 -9.76 -16.77
N GLY A 21 -15.29 -8.65 -17.35
CA GLY A 21 -16.69 -8.20 -17.27
C GLY A 21 -17.08 -7.53 -15.95
N VAL A 22 -16.15 -7.32 -15.02
CA VAL A 22 -16.42 -6.64 -13.75
C VAL A 22 -16.47 -5.13 -13.96
N ARG A 23 -17.57 -4.51 -13.53
CA ARG A 23 -17.74 -3.05 -13.63
C ARG A 23 -16.60 -2.32 -12.90
N PRO A 24 -16.03 -1.24 -13.48
CA PRO A 24 -14.92 -0.51 -12.87
C PRO A 24 -15.18 -0.03 -11.43
N ALA A 25 -16.43 0.35 -11.12
CA ALA A 25 -16.81 0.75 -9.76
C ALA A 25 -16.67 -0.38 -8.73
N ARG A 26 -17.02 -1.62 -9.11
CA ARG A 26 -16.82 -2.81 -8.27
C ARG A 26 -15.34 -3.16 -8.15
N GLY A 27 -14.57 -3.08 -9.24
CA GLY A 27 -13.13 -3.34 -9.20
C GLY A 27 -12.38 -2.37 -8.27
N SER A 28 -12.71 -1.08 -8.32
CA SER A 28 -12.16 -0.09 -7.38
C SER A 28 -12.61 -0.36 -5.95
N ALA A 29 -13.86 -0.76 -5.72
CA ALA A 29 -14.38 -1.09 -4.40
C ALA A 29 -13.66 -2.29 -3.77
N VAL A 30 -13.36 -3.33 -4.56
CA VAL A 30 -12.57 -4.48 -4.10
C VAL A 30 -11.16 -4.05 -3.72
N PHE A 31 -10.50 -3.21 -4.52
CA PHE A 31 -9.19 -2.66 -4.16
C PHE A 31 -9.24 -1.82 -2.87
N ALA A 32 -10.28 -1.00 -2.69
CA ALA A 32 -10.45 -0.22 -1.47
C ALA A 32 -10.68 -1.12 -0.23
N MET A 33 -11.34 -2.26 -0.40
CA MET A 33 -11.49 -3.26 0.66
C MET A 33 -10.17 -3.93 1.03
N ASP A 34 -9.35 -4.25 0.04
CA ASP A 34 -7.99 -4.76 0.24
C ASP A 34 -7.16 -3.76 1.07
N GLN A 35 -7.16 -2.47 0.68
CA GLN A 35 -6.51 -1.41 1.43
C GLN A 35 -7.06 -1.21 2.85
N LEU A 36 -8.37 -1.41 3.05
CA LEU A 36 -8.97 -1.36 4.39
C LEU A 36 -8.48 -2.52 5.25
N SER A 37 -8.45 -3.73 4.71
CA SER A 37 -7.91 -4.91 5.41
C SER A 37 -6.43 -4.73 5.77
N ASP A 38 -5.63 -4.13 4.88
CA ASP A 38 -4.24 -3.78 5.17
C ASP A 38 -4.14 -2.79 6.34
N LEU A 39 -4.92 -1.71 6.32
CA LEU A 39 -4.95 -0.72 7.40
C LEU A 39 -5.37 -1.35 8.74
N LEU A 40 -6.37 -2.23 8.73
CA LEU A 40 -6.80 -2.96 9.93
C LEU A 40 -5.69 -3.88 10.45
N PHE A 41 -4.99 -4.59 9.57
CA PHE A 41 -3.85 -5.41 9.96
C PHE A 41 -2.78 -4.57 10.65
N PHE A 42 -2.36 -3.45 10.04
CA PHE A 42 -1.35 -2.58 10.63
C PHE A 42 -1.80 -1.98 11.96
N LEU A 43 -3.10 -1.67 12.10
CA LEU A 43 -3.68 -1.19 13.35
C LEU A 43 -3.59 -2.23 14.46
N CYS A 44 -3.98 -3.47 14.16
CA CYS A 44 -3.88 -4.59 15.09
C CYS A 44 -2.41 -4.93 15.44
N ALA A 45 -1.51 -4.89 14.46
CA ALA A 45 -0.10 -5.14 14.68
C ALA A 45 0.52 -4.07 15.57
N LEU A 46 0.23 -2.79 15.31
CA LEU A 46 0.76 -1.69 16.11
C LEU A 46 0.20 -1.68 17.52
N SER A 47 -1.09 -1.97 17.71
CA SER A 47 -1.68 -2.10 19.04
C SER A 47 -1.06 -3.27 19.83
N GLY A 48 -0.83 -4.40 19.17
CA GLY A 48 -0.13 -5.55 19.77
C GLY A 48 1.30 -5.19 20.19
N ILE A 49 2.06 -4.49 19.35
CA ILE A 49 3.41 -4.02 19.68
C ILE A 49 3.36 -2.98 20.82
N LEU A 50 2.39 -2.07 20.83
CA LEU A 50 2.23 -1.10 21.91
C LEU A 50 1.94 -1.79 23.24
N ILE A 51 1.04 -2.76 23.27
CA ILE A 51 0.75 -3.56 24.47
C ILE A 51 2.02 -4.27 24.93
N TYR A 52 2.72 -4.95 24.03
CA TYR A 52 3.99 -5.63 24.33
C TYR A 52 5.03 -4.65 24.90
N ALA A 53 5.14 -3.46 24.32
CA ALA A 53 6.06 -2.44 24.76
C ALA A 53 5.69 -1.89 26.16
N LEU A 54 4.42 -1.72 26.49
CA LEU A 54 4.00 -1.29 27.84
C LEU A 54 4.47 -2.25 28.95
N PHE A 55 4.64 -3.54 28.65
CA PHE A 55 5.15 -4.53 29.60
C PHE A 55 6.68 -4.60 29.69
N GLN A 56 7.41 -4.08 28.69
CA GLN A 56 8.86 -4.11 28.61
C GLN A 56 9.39 -2.68 28.57
N HIS A 57 9.92 -2.16 29.69
CA HIS A 57 10.42 -0.76 29.80
C HIS A 57 11.07 -0.27 28.49
N LEU A 58 10.47 0.77 27.88
CA LEU A 58 10.86 1.17 26.53
C LEU A 58 12.22 1.86 26.54
N SER A 59 13.03 1.55 25.53
CA SER A 59 14.07 2.48 25.08
C SER A 59 13.41 3.67 24.38
N GLU A 60 13.89 4.91 24.61
CA GLU A 60 13.34 6.13 23.99
C GLU A 60 13.21 6.05 22.45
N ARG A 61 14.12 5.33 21.79
CA ARG A 61 14.09 5.14 20.34
C ARG A 61 12.88 4.31 19.87
N MET A 62 12.40 3.37 20.69
CA MET A 62 11.22 2.55 20.35
C MET A 62 9.95 3.40 20.46
N GLU A 63 9.86 4.23 21.50
CA GLU A 63 8.75 5.17 21.71
C GLU A 63 8.57 6.08 20.50
N TRP A 64 9.68 6.64 20.00
CA TRP A 64 9.64 7.53 18.84
C TRP A 64 9.16 6.81 17.57
N LEU A 65 9.69 5.61 17.28
CA LEU A 65 9.25 4.83 16.12
C LEU A 65 7.78 4.42 16.22
N LEU A 66 7.32 4.04 17.42
CA LEU A 66 5.93 3.71 17.69
C LEU A 66 5.03 4.93 17.47
N THR A 67 5.43 6.09 17.98
CA THR A 67 4.66 7.34 17.86
C THR A 67 4.52 7.77 16.41
N ILE A 68 5.61 7.80 15.64
CA ILE A 68 5.54 8.15 14.21
C ILE A 68 4.69 7.14 13.44
N SER A 69 4.87 5.85 13.70
CA SER A 69 4.08 4.79 13.06
C SER A 69 2.59 4.94 13.37
N ALA A 70 2.25 5.22 14.63
CA ALA A 70 0.89 5.49 15.07
C ALA A 70 0.30 6.71 14.37
N VAL A 71 0.99 7.85 14.39
CA VAL A 71 0.53 9.09 13.73
C VAL A 71 0.31 8.87 12.23
N SER A 72 1.23 8.18 11.55
CA SER A 72 1.10 7.90 10.12
C SER A 72 -0.15 7.05 9.81
N MET A 73 -0.42 6.06 10.65
CA MET A 73 -1.52 5.11 10.46
C MET A 73 -2.87 5.74 10.82
N PHE A 74 -2.95 6.47 11.94
CA PHE A 74 -4.14 7.25 12.31
C PHE A 74 -4.41 8.35 11.28
N GLY A 75 -3.38 9.00 10.73
CA GLY A 75 -3.51 9.95 9.62
C GLY A 75 -4.10 9.31 8.36
N GLY A 76 -3.63 8.11 7.99
CA GLY A 76 -4.18 7.33 6.88
C GLY A 76 -5.64 6.95 7.09
N LEU A 77 -5.97 6.39 8.26
CA LEU A 77 -7.34 6.01 8.62
C LEU A 77 -8.27 7.23 8.68
N PHE A 78 -7.82 8.33 9.29
CA PHE A 78 -8.56 9.59 9.35
C PHE A 78 -8.84 10.12 7.94
N THR A 79 -7.87 10.07 7.03
CA THR A 79 -8.06 10.47 5.64
C THR A 79 -9.11 9.60 4.95
N CYS A 80 -9.06 8.28 5.11
CA CYS A 80 -10.07 7.36 4.57
C CYS A 80 -11.48 7.66 5.13
N VAL A 81 -11.60 7.86 6.44
CA VAL A 81 -12.87 8.18 7.11
C VAL A 81 -13.40 9.54 6.67
N VAL A 82 -12.55 10.57 6.57
CA VAL A 82 -12.94 11.90 6.09
C VAL A 82 -13.41 11.82 4.65
N VAL A 83 -12.70 11.11 3.78
CA VAL A 83 -13.12 10.90 2.39
C VAL A 83 -14.45 10.17 2.30
N ALA A 84 -14.65 9.11 3.11
CA ALA A 84 -15.90 8.36 3.13
C ALA A 84 -17.08 9.18 3.69
N ARG A 85 -16.90 9.88 4.81
CA ARG A 85 -17.95 10.61 5.53
C ARG A 85 -18.29 11.95 4.87
N TYR A 86 -17.28 12.67 4.40
CA TYR A 86 -17.43 14.00 3.80
C TYR A 86 -17.36 13.97 2.27
N HIS A 87 -17.56 12.81 1.62
CA HIS A 87 -17.56 12.70 0.14
C HIS A 87 -18.46 13.76 -0.53
N ARG A 88 -19.63 14.07 0.05
CA ARG A 88 -20.54 15.12 -0.48
C ARG A 88 -19.94 16.52 -0.38
N LEU A 89 -19.24 16.83 0.72
CA LEU A 89 -18.56 18.10 0.91
C LEU A 89 -17.33 18.19 0.00
N LEU A 90 -16.55 17.11 -0.13
CA LEU A 90 -15.41 17.03 -1.04
C LEU A 90 -15.83 17.23 -2.49
N ILE A 91 -16.93 16.62 -2.94
CA ILE A 91 -17.49 16.85 -4.29
C ILE A 91 -17.89 18.33 -4.48
N ARG A 92 -18.43 18.98 -3.45
CA ARG A 92 -18.81 20.41 -3.51
C ARG A 92 -17.58 21.32 -3.52
N LEU A 93 -16.59 21.05 -2.68
CA LEU A 93 -15.33 21.81 -2.60
C LEU A 93 -14.48 21.63 -3.85
N SER A 94 -14.32 20.40 -4.33
CA SER A 94 -13.70 20.12 -5.63
C SER A 94 -14.51 20.76 -6.75
N GLY A 95 -15.84 20.76 -6.64
CA GLY A 95 -16.73 21.46 -7.56
C GLY A 95 -16.41 22.95 -7.67
N ARG A 96 -16.21 23.65 -6.55
CA ARG A 96 -15.82 25.07 -6.47
C ARG A 96 -14.40 25.31 -7.01
N LEU A 97 -13.45 24.45 -6.66
CA LEU A 97 -12.08 24.52 -7.17
C LEU A 97 -12.03 24.32 -8.70
N LEU A 98 -12.82 23.36 -9.21
CA LEU A 98 -12.96 23.08 -10.64
C LEU A 98 -13.72 24.18 -11.39
N VAL A 99 -14.53 25.02 -10.72
CA VAL A 99 -15.05 26.30 -11.29
C VAL A 99 -13.89 27.22 -11.57
N ARG A 100 -13.01 27.43 -10.59
CA ARG A 100 -11.85 28.31 -10.73
C ARG A 100 -10.89 27.84 -11.82
N LEU A 101 -10.83 26.53 -12.07
CA LEU A 101 -10.04 25.90 -13.14
C LEU A 101 -10.79 25.75 -14.48
N ASN A 102 -11.96 26.39 -14.63
CA ASN A 102 -12.75 26.43 -15.86
C ASN A 102 -13.14 25.06 -16.46
N VAL A 103 -13.27 24.02 -15.61
CA VAL A 103 -13.59 22.66 -16.06
C VAL A 103 -15.09 22.53 -16.35
N LYS A 104 -15.45 22.02 -17.54
CA LYS A 104 -16.86 21.84 -17.98
C LYS A 104 -17.74 21.12 -16.93
N GLY A 105 -18.96 21.63 -16.71
CA GLY A 105 -19.91 21.09 -15.72
C GLY A 105 -20.26 19.60 -15.94
N ALA A 106 -20.36 19.17 -17.19
CA ALA A 106 -20.59 17.77 -17.55
C ALA A 106 -19.48 16.83 -17.04
N THR A 107 -18.23 17.30 -17.00
CA THR A 107 -17.11 16.51 -16.44
C THR A 107 -17.28 16.37 -14.93
N ARG A 108 -17.64 17.44 -14.21
CA ARG A 108 -17.82 17.39 -12.75
C ARG A 108 -18.93 16.44 -12.31
N LEU A 109 -20.05 16.45 -13.02
CA LEU A 109 -21.17 15.51 -12.79
C LEU A 109 -20.77 14.05 -13.07
N ARG A 110 -19.88 13.81 -14.06
CA ARG A 110 -19.33 12.47 -14.32
C ARG A 110 -18.45 11.98 -13.17
N TRP A 111 -17.56 12.82 -12.64
CA TRP A 111 -16.72 12.48 -11.49
C TRP A 111 -17.56 12.21 -10.23
N ALA A 112 -18.55 13.06 -9.94
CA ALA A 112 -19.45 12.87 -8.81
C ALA A 112 -20.22 11.54 -8.90
N ARG A 113 -20.79 11.21 -10.07
CA ARG A 113 -21.46 9.93 -10.29
C ARG A 113 -20.51 8.74 -10.14
N LYS A 114 -19.28 8.84 -10.64
CA LYS A 114 -18.27 7.79 -10.51
C LYS A 114 -17.92 7.52 -9.04
N LEU A 115 -17.76 8.57 -8.24
CA LEU A 115 -17.50 8.46 -6.80
C LEU A 115 -18.69 7.85 -6.05
N LEU A 116 -19.92 8.25 -6.35
CA LEU A 116 -21.11 7.68 -5.72
C LEU A 116 -21.28 6.19 -6.05
N HIS A 117 -21.09 5.79 -7.32
CA HIS A 117 -21.13 4.37 -7.68
C HIS A 117 -20.02 3.56 -7.01
N PHE A 118 -18.84 4.14 -6.83
CA PHE A 118 -17.76 3.51 -6.08
C PHE A 118 -18.14 3.31 -4.61
N LEU A 119 -18.67 4.35 -3.94
CA LEU A 119 -19.08 4.25 -2.53
C LEU A 119 -20.22 3.25 -2.33
N ALA A 120 -21.18 3.20 -3.25
CA ALA A 120 -22.23 2.19 -3.24
C ALA A 120 -21.63 0.78 -3.37
N ALA A 121 -20.77 0.57 -4.37
CA ALA A 121 -20.11 -0.72 -4.57
C ALA A 121 -19.22 -1.11 -3.37
N PHE A 122 -18.54 -0.16 -2.73
CA PHE A 122 -17.74 -0.40 -1.52
C PHE A 122 -18.61 -0.82 -0.34
N THR A 123 -19.74 -0.16 -0.15
CA THR A 123 -20.73 -0.52 0.88
C THR A 123 -21.31 -1.91 0.61
N ASP A 124 -21.52 -2.28 -0.66
CA ASP A 124 -21.97 -3.62 -1.02
C ASP A 124 -20.90 -4.67 -0.71
N THR A 125 -19.61 -4.38 -0.92
CA THR A 125 -18.52 -5.29 -0.54
C THR A 125 -18.42 -5.47 0.98
N LEU A 126 -18.71 -4.44 1.78
CA LEU A 126 -18.79 -4.54 3.24
C LEU A 126 -19.96 -5.40 3.73
N LYS A 127 -21.00 -5.58 2.90
CA LYS A 127 -22.16 -6.45 3.20
C LYS A 127 -21.93 -7.91 2.79
N LEU A 128 -20.74 -8.26 2.31
CA LEU A 128 -20.39 -9.66 2.06
C LEU A 128 -20.52 -10.48 3.35
N PRO A 129 -20.75 -11.81 3.24
CA PRO A 129 -20.90 -12.65 4.41
C PRO A 129 -19.66 -12.54 5.31
N PHE A 130 -19.90 -12.50 6.61
CA PHE A 130 -18.86 -12.31 7.63
C PHE A 130 -17.71 -13.32 7.49
N GLN A 131 -18.01 -14.55 7.09
CA GLN A 131 -17.01 -15.58 6.79
C GLN A 131 -16.02 -15.14 5.70
N THR A 132 -16.50 -14.57 4.59
CA THR A 132 -15.63 -14.07 3.52
C THR A 132 -14.76 -12.91 4.00
N LEU A 133 -15.33 -11.99 4.78
CA LEU A 133 -14.57 -10.86 5.33
C LEU A 133 -13.46 -11.34 6.27
N ILE A 134 -13.75 -12.32 7.14
CA ILE A 134 -12.74 -12.96 7.99
C ILE A 134 -11.68 -13.64 7.13
N THR A 135 -12.05 -14.44 6.14
CA THR A 135 -11.08 -15.15 5.30
C THR A 135 -10.15 -14.17 4.61
N VAL A 136 -10.68 -13.09 4.04
CA VAL A 136 -9.86 -12.01 3.44
C VAL A 136 -8.91 -11.43 4.48
N PHE A 137 -9.41 -11.08 5.67
CA PHE A 137 -8.57 -10.52 6.72
C PHE A 137 -7.47 -11.48 7.19
N VAL A 138 -7.78 -12.78 7.39
CA VAL A 138 -6.79 -13.80 7.77
C VAL A 138 -5.73 -13.96 6.68
N LEU A 139 -6.13 -13.99 5.40
CA LEU A 139 -5.18 -14.03 4.28
C LEU A 139 -4.30 -12.78 4.23
N THR A 140 -4.87 -11.60 4.49
CA THR A 140 -4.12 -10.34 4.63
C THR A 140 -3.12 -10.42 5.78
N CYS A 141 -3.53 -10.90 6.95
CA CYS A 141 -2.65 -11.11 8.10
C CYS A 141 -1.48 -12.04 7.75
N LEU A 142 -1.77 -13.20 7.15
CA LEU A 142 -0.75 -14.16 6.73
C LEU A 142 0.21 -13.53 5.71
N HIS A 143 -0.33 -12.82 4.71
CA HIS A 143 0.47 -12.14 3.71
C HIS A 143 1.47 -11.16 4.35
N TRP A 144 0.99 -10.27 5.22
CA TRP A 144 1.84 -9.25 5.82
C TRP A 144 2.81 -9.80 6.85
N VAL A 145 2.41 -10.78 7.66
CA VAL A 145 3.30 -11.46 8.61
C VAL A 145 4.45 -12.12 7.85
N LEU A 146 4.17 -12.88 6.78
CA LEU A 146 5.21 -13.50 5.95
C LEU A 146 6.12 -12.45 5.32
N ARG A 147 5.53 -11.41 4.71
CA ARG A 147 6.27 -10.35 4.04
C ARG A 147 7.19 -9.58 4.99
N TYR A 148 6.71 -9.19 6.17
CA TYR A 148 7.48 -8.42 7.16
C TYR A 148 8.50 -9.30 7.90
N SER A 149 8.29 -10.61 7.93
CA SER A 149 9.27 -11.54 8.50
C SER A 149 10.51 -11.73 7.61
N VAL A 150 10.45 -11.39 6.32
CA VAL A 150 11.61 -11.56 5.41
C VAL A 150 12.82 -10.75 5.90
N LEU A 151 12.64 -9.47 6.25
CA LEU A 151 13.75 -8.66 6.73
C LEU A 151 14.27 -9.14 8.09
N TYR A 152 13.37 -9.52 9.01
CA TYR A 152 13.74 -10.10 10.30
C TYR A 152 14.58 -11.37 10.14
N LEU A 153 14.15 -12.29 9.27
CA LEU A 153 14.87 -13.53 8.99
C LEU A 153 16.21 -13.27 8.30
N ALA A 154 16.29 -12.27 7.41
CA ALA A 154 17.55 -11.86 6.79
C ALA A 154 18.54 -11.31 7.83
N LEU A 155 18.08 -10.46 8.75
CA LEU A 155 18.90 -9.92 9.84
C LEU A 155 19.38 -11.04 10.77
N ARG A 156 18.48 -11.94 11.18
CA ARG A 156 18.83 -13.07 12.04
C ARG A 156 19.81 -14.03 11.35
N GLY A 157 19.62 -14.29 10.05
CA GLY A 157 20.52 -15.12 9.25
C GLY A 157 21.92 -14.53 9.09
N LEU A 158 22.05 -13.20 9.17
CA LEU A 158 23.33 -12.49 9.18
C LEU A 158 23.94 -12.35 10.59
N GLY A 159 23.33 -12.98 11.60
CA GLY A 159 23.82 -12.97 12.99
C GLY A 159 23.41 -11.75 13.81
N ALA A 160 22.49 -10.90 13.32
CA ALA A 160 21.99 -9.78 14.10
C ALA A 160 20.83 -10.22 15.01
N ASP A 161 20.92 -9.87 16.30
CA ASP A 161 19.84 -10.07 17.26
C ASP A 161 18.97 -8.81 17.33
N LEU A 162 17.90 -8.80 16.54
CA LEU A 162 16.92 -7.71 16.50
C LEU A 162 15.53 -8.30 16.69
N GLN A 163 14.77 -7.80 17.66
CA GLN A 163 13.40 -8.28 17.88
C GLN A 163 12.52 -7.99 16.66
N TRP A 164 11.56 -8.88 16.41
CA TRP A 164 10.65 -8.78 15.26
C TRP A 164 9.91 -7.43 15.23
N ALA A 165 9.47 -6.93 16.39
CA ALA A 165 8.78 -5.63 16.52
C ALA A 165 9.60 -4.45 15.96
N TRP A 166 10.91 -4.40 16.24
CA TRP A 166 11.80 -3.36 15.69
C TRP A 166 11.89 -3.44 14.17
N SER A 167 12.10 -4.65 13.64
CA SER A 167 12.15 -4.85 12.19
C SER A 167 10.82 -4.49 11.52
N PHE A 168 9.70 -4.68 12.22
CA PHE A 168 8.37 -4.35 11.74
C PHE A 168 8.17 -2.83 11.64
N LEU A 169 8.47 -2.09 12.72
CA LEU A 169 8.34 -0.63 12.74
C LEU A 169 9.23 0.05 11.70
N ILE A 170 10.48 -0.42 11.58
CA ILE A 170 11.40 0.10 10.57
C ILE A 170 10.85 -0.12 9.17
N GLN A 171 10.36 -1.33 8.85
CA GLN A 171 9.75 -1.60 7.54
C GLN A 171 8.51 -0.75 7.29
N MET A 172 7.65 -0.57 8.29
CA MET A 172 6.44 0.25 8.16
C MET A 172 6.79 1.70 7.81
N LEU A 173 7.75 2.30 8.50
CA LEU A 173 8.22 3.67 8.23
C LEU A 173 8.93 3.76 6.88
N SER A 174 9.81 2.80 6.57
CA SER A 174 10.54 2.79 5.31
C SER A 174 9.66 2.62 4.09
N LEU A 175 8.67 1.72 4.16
CA LEU A 175 7.71 1.54 3.08
C LEU A 175 6.82 2.76 2.92
N SER A 176 6.42 3.40 4.03
CA SER A 176 5.68 4.67 4.00
C SER A 176 6.49 5.78 3.32
N ALA A 177 7.76 5.96 3.71
CA ALA A 177 8.67 6.90 3.07
C ALA A 177 8.86 6.60 1.57
N GLY A 178 8.93 5.31 1.19
CA GLY A 178 8.97 4.87 -0.20
C GLY A 178 7.74 5.28 -1.01
N GLN A 179 6.54 5.26 -0.41
CA GLN A 179 5.31 5.71 -1.07
C GLN A 179 5.32 7.23 -1.31
N PHE A 180 5.80 8.01 -0.33
CA PHE A 180 5.89 9.47 -0.45
C PHE A 180 6.94 9.95 -1.44
N SER A 181 8.00 9.17 -1.66
CA SER A 181 9.07 9.54 -2.58
C SER A 181 8.62 9.63 -4.04
N LEU A 182 7.45 9.07 -4.40
CA LEU A 182 6.93 8.96 -5.77
C LEU A 182 7.88 8.29 -6.78
N LEU A 183 9.06 7.83 -6.35
CA LEU A 183 10.01 7.13 -7.18
C LEU A 183 9.47 5.75 -7.57
N PRO A 184 9.80 5.24 -8.77
CA PRO A 184 9.48 3.88 -9.14
C PRO A 184 9.99 2.90 -8.07
N GLY A 185 9.09 2.09 -7.51
CA GLY A 185 9.43 1.10 -6.49
C GLY A 185 9.70 1.65 -5.10
N GLY A 186 9.56 2.97 -4.88
CA GLY A 186 10.09 3.61 -3.68
C GLY A 186 11.60 3.38 -3.52
N ALA A 187 12.30 3.15 -4.64
CA ALA A 187 13.74 2.95 -4.69
C ALA A 187 14.46 4.19 -4.14
N GLY A 188 15.57 4.01 -3.43
CA GLY A 188 16.29 5.08 -2.76
C GLY A 188 15.67 5.48 -1.41
N ALA A 189 14.40 5.91 -1.36
CA ALA A 189 13.81 6.41 -0.11
C ALA A 189 13.57 5.32 0.93
N ALA A 190 13.00 4.17 0.54
CA ALA A 190 12.77 3.07 1.48
C ALA A 190 14.10 2.42 1.91
N GLU A 191 15.09 2.34 1.03
CA GLU A 191 16.43 1.83 1.37
C GLU A 191 17.18 2.76 2.31
N LEU A 192 17.18 4.06 2.02
CA LEU A 192 17.89 5.05 2.83
C LEU A 192 17.30 5.16 4.23
N THR A 193 15.97 5.17 4.35
CA THR A 193 15.31 5.17 5.65
C THR A 193 15.55 3.87 6.41
N SER A 194 15.51 2.71 5.75
CA SER A 194 15.83 1.43 6.39
C SER A 194 17.28 1.38 6.84
N ALA A 195 18.22 1.84 6.02
CA ALA A 195 19.63 1.89 6.35
C ALA A 195 19.89 2.86 7.52
N ALA A 196 19.29 4.05 7.51
CA ALA A 196 19.42 5.02 8.58
C ALA A 196 18.90 4.49 9.93
N LEU A 197 17.80 3.71 9.89
CA LEU A 197 17.20 3.14 11.09
C LEU A 197 17.89 1.85 11.56
N LEU A 198 18.39 1.00 10.66
CA LEU A 198 19.04 -0.28 10.98
C LEU A 198 20.54 -0.15 11.27
N ALA A 199 21.27 0.68 10.53
CA ALA A 199 22.73 0.74 10.63
C ALA A 199 23.25 1.06 12.04
N PRO A 200 22.61 1.94 12.84
CA PRO A 200 23.02 2.16 14.23
C PRO A 200 22.75 0.97 15.16
N MET A 201 21.89 0.02 14.77
CA MET A 201 21.49 -1.12 15.60
C MET A 201 22.27 -2.39 15.27
N VAL A 202 22.50 -2.65 13.98
CA VAL A 202 23.10 -3.91 13.50
C VAL A 202 24.42 -3.73 12.75
N GLY A 203 24.89 -2.48 12.62
CA GLY A 203 26.06 -2.12 11.84
C GLY A 203 25.75 -1.86 10.35
N LYS A 204 26.55 -1.00 9.71
CA LYS A 204 26.33 -0.56 8.32
C LYS A 204 26.36 -1.71 7.32
N SER A 205 27.35 -2.60 7.42
CA SER A 205 27.52 -3.73 6.50
C SER A 205 26.37 -4.73 6.58
N THR A 206 25.98 -5.11 7.80
CA THR A 206 24.87 -6.02 8.07
C THR A 206 23.53 -5.43 7.61
N ALA A 207 23.28 -4.15 7.91
CA ALA A 207 22.07 -3.46 7.47
C ALA A 207 21.98 -3.42 5.94
N ALA A 208 23.07 -3.09 5.24
CA ALA A 208 23.10 -3.07 3.78
C ALA A 208 22.84 -4.46 3.18
N ALA A 209 23.50 -5.50 3.69
CA ALA A 209 23.29 -6.88 3.24
C ALA A 209 21.83 -7.33 3.46
N ALA A 210 21.26 -7.06 4.64
CA ALA A 210 19.88 -7.40 4.96
C ALA A 210 18.88 -6.69 4.04
N ILE A 211 19.09 -5.40 3.75
CA ILE A 211 18.24 -4.63 2.84
C ILE A 211 18.32 -5.18 1.42
N LEU A 212 19.51 -5.56 0.94
CA LEU A 212 19.68 -6.17 -0.38
C LEU A 212 18.94 -7.50 -0.50
N ILE A 213 19.06 -8.38 0.51
CA ILE A 213 18.30 -9.65 0.56
C ILE A 213 16.79 -9.38 0.58
N TRP A 214 16.35 -8.45 1.42
CA TRP A 214 14.95 -8.06 1.52
C TRP A 214 14.40 -7.55 0.19
N ARG A 215 15.14 -6.69 -0.53
CA ARG A 215 14.74 -6.20 -1.86
C ARG A 215 14.78 -7.29 -2.93
N ALA A 216 15.77 -8.17 -2.90
CA ALA A 216 15.83 -9.32 -3.79
C ALA A 216 14.55 -10.16 -3.71
N VAL A 217 14.12 -10.50 -2.49
CA VAL A 217 12.95 -11.36 -2.27
C VAL A 217 11.63 -10.60 -2.46
N THR A 218 11.47 -9.42 -1.86
CA THR A 218 10.17 -8.74 -1.78
C THR A 218 9.87 -7.79 -2.95
N TYR A 219 10.86 -7.54 -3.80
CA TYR A 219 10.75 -6.60 -4.92
C TYR A 219 11.25 -7.20 -6.24
N TYR A 220 12.54 -7.55 -6.34
CA TYR A 220 13.11 -7.98 -7.63
C TYR A 220 12.56 -9.32 -8.10
N PHE A 221 12.39 -10.29 -7.20
CA PHE A 221 11.77 -11.58 -7.55
C PHE A 221 10.34 -11.42 -8.06
N TYR A 222 9.54 -10.56 -7.42
CA TYR A 222 8.16 -10.27 -7.86
C TYR A 222 8.13 -9.60 -9.22
N LEU A 223 9.10 -8.73 -9.53
CA LEU A 223 9.22 -8.10 -10.84
C LEU A 223 9.63 -9.11 -11.92
N LEU A 224 10.60 -9.98 -11.60
CA LEU A 224 11.13 -10.98 -12.53
C LEU A 224 10.07 -12.02 -12.90
N VAL A 225 9.29 -12.50 -11.93
CA VAL A 225 8.22 -13.49 -12.16
C VAL A 225 6.93 -12.82 -12.65
N GLY A 226 6.53 -11.70 -12.04
CA GLY A 226 5.28 -11.02 -12.34
C GLY A 226 5.31 -10.20 -13.64
N GLY A 227 6.48 -9.70 -14.05
CA GLY A 227 6.66 -8.92 -15.27
C GLY A 227 6.25 -9.67 -16.54
N PRO A 228 6.78 -10.88 -16.79
CA PRO A 228 6.36 -11.73 -17.91
C PRO A 228 4.86 -12.03 -17.89
N VAL A 229 4.29 -12.40 -16.73
CA VAL A 229 2.85 -12.67 -16.59
C VAL A 229 2.03 -11.43 -16.92
N PHE A 230 2.43 -10.26 -16.43
CA PHE A 230 1.79 -8.98 -16.74
C PHE A 230 1.85 -8.67 -18.24
N LEU A 231 3.00 -8.87 -18.90
CA LEU A 231 3.15 -8.66 -20.34
C LEU A 231 2.28 -9.62 -21.16
N LEU A 232 2.15 -10.87 -20.74
CA LEU A 232 1.30 -11.86 -21.40
C LEU A 232 -0.19 -11.52 -21.24
N MET A 233 -0.62 -11.15 -20.03
CA MET A 233 -2.02 -10.85 -19.72
C MET A 233 -2.45 -9.48 -20.25
N LEU A 234 -1.69 -8.42 -20.01
CA LEU A 234 -2.05 -7.03 -20.32
C LEU A 234 -1.31 -6.44 -21.51
N GLY A 235 -0.09 -6.91 -21.79
CA GLY A 235 0.78 -6.36 -22.83
C GLY A 235 0.29 -6.61 -24.25
N ARG A 236 -0.27 -7.79 -24.57
CA ARG A 236 -0.67 -8.13 -25.96
C ARG A 236 -1.65 -7.12 -26.61
N PRO A 237 -2.69 -6.61 -25.94
CA PRO A 237 -3.57 -5.59 -26.52
C PRO A 237 -2.99 -4.17 -26.49
N LEU A 238 -2.18 -3.83 -25.48
CA LEU A 238 -1.52 -2.53 -25.37
C LEU A 238 -0.43 -2.36 -26.45
N LEU A 239 0.36 -3.40 -26.68
CA LEU A 239 1.33 -3.47 -27.78
C LEU A 239 0.65 -3.35 -29.14
N LYS A 240 -0.47 -4.07 -29.37
CA LYS A 240 -1.26 -3.90 -30.61
C LYS A 240 -1.80 -2.47 -30.77
N LYS A 241 -2.21 -1.81 -29.69
CA LYS A 241 -2.72 -0.43 -29.72
C LYS A 241 -1.60 0.60 -29.97
N LEU A 242 -0.43 0.40 -29.37
CA LEU A 242 0.77 1.21 -29.58
C LEU A 242 1.35 1.04 -30.99
N MET A 243 1.35 -0.18 -31.53
CA MET A 243 1.76 -0.46 -32.92
C MET A 243 0.82 0.19 -33.93
N LYS A 244 -0.50 0.21 -33.67
CA LYS A 244 -1.46 0.95 -34.49
C LYS A 244 -1.29 2.47 -34.43
N PHE A 245 -0.89 3.01 -33.27
CA PHE A 245 -0.65 4.46 -33.10
C PHE A 245 0.65 4.93 -33.76
N LYS A 246 1.59 4.02 -34.03
CA LYS A 246 2.85 4.31 -34.74
C LYS A 246 2.71 4.21 -36.27
N GLN A 247 1.54 3.78 -36.77
CA GLN A 247 1.21 3.59 -38.19
C GLN A 247 0.19 4.63 -38.71
N ALA A 248 -0.24 5.57 -37.87
CA ALA A 248 -1.09 6.71 -38.22
C ALA A 248 -0.28 8.00 -38.06
#